data_AF-A0A7V7ZHA4-F1
#
_entry.id   AF-A0A7V7ZHA4-F1
#
_cell.length_a   1.000
_cell.length_b   1.000
_cell.length_c   1.000
_cell.angle_alpha   90.00
_cell.angle_beta   90.00
_cell.angle_gamma   90.00
#
_symmetry.space_group_name_H-M   'P 1'
#
loop_
_entity.id
_entity.type
_entity.pdbx_description
1 polymer ?
#
loop_
_entity_poly.entity_id
_entity_poly.type
_entity_poly.pdbx_seq_one_letter_code
_entity_poly.pdbx_strand_id
1 'polypeptide(L)'
;MGADALPMNHFVECGLGNPWPLSTEHEYADGVERRIAGAAWPHAFSHLYLRCWVGYAVLVLNRHGLHAQAKRRWAFKLLLGVAGHTDDAALDARWSTP
;
A
#
# COMPACT_ATOMS: atom_id res chain seq x y z
N MET A 1 -27.88 -6.55 11.92
CA MET A 1 -27.25 -6.66 10.59
C MET A 1 -26.62 -5.32 10.28
N GLY A 2 -25.38 -5.11 10.71
CA GLY A 2 -24.68 -3.83 10.54
C GLY A 2 -23.43 -4.08 9.74
N ALA A 3 -23.41 -3.59 8.51
CA ALA A 3 -22.33 -3.57 7.52
C ALA A 3 -21.09 -4.40 7.87
N ASP A 4 -20.97 -5.60 7.27
CA ASP A 4 -19.68 -6.25 7.15
C ASP A 4 -18.76 -5.27 6.40
N ALA A 5 -17.80 -4.70 7.11
CA ALA A 5 -16.79 -3.84 6.51
C ALA A 5 -16.07 -4.63 5.43
N LEU A 6 -15.98 -4.09 4.22
CA LEU A 6 -15.26 -4.77 3.17
C LEU A 6 -13.77 -4.70 3.50
N PRO A 7 -13.04 -5.83 3.41
CA PRO A 7 -11.60 -5.82 3.62
C PRO A 7 -10.95 -5.03 2.48
N MET A 8 -10.20 -3.99 2.84
CA MET A 8 -9.35 -3.27 1.89
C MET A 8 -7.89 -3.72 2.03
N ASN A 9 -7.17 -3.72 0.92
CA ASN A 9 -5.73 -3.92 0.99
C ASN A 9 -5.06 -2.63 1.47
N HIS A 10 -4.07 -2.80 2.32
CA HIS A 10 -3.44 -1.69 3.01
C HIS A 10 -1.93 -1.85 2.94
N PHE A 11 -1.27 -0.83 2.40
CA PHE A 11 0.17 -0.85 2.16
C PHE A 11 0.85 0.34 2.79
N VAL A 12 1.79 0.11 3.70
CA VAL A 12 2.63 1.17 4.27
C VAL A 12 3.99 1.09 3.61
N GLU A 13 4.38 2.13 2.89
CA GLU A 13 5.62 2.19 2.12
C GLU A 13 6.55 3.26 2.68
N CYS A 14 7.81 2.93 2.91
CA CYS A 14 8.87 3.91 3.13
C CYS A 14 9.98 3.76 2.09
N GLY A 15 10.56 4.88 1.68
CA GLY A 15 11.70 4.87 0.76
C GLY A 15 11.76 6.05 -0.19
N LEU A 16 12.39 5.84 -1.34
CA LEU A 16 12.75 6.88 -2.30
C LEU A 16 11.88 6.81 -3.56
N GLY A 17 11.61 7.99 -4.14
CA GLY A 17 10.89 8.13 -5.41
C GLY A 17 9.36 8.20 -5.30
N ASN A 18 8.80 8.09 -4.10
CA ASN A 18 7.44 8.55 -3.81
C ASN A 18 7.45 10.04 -3.42
N PRO A 19 6.29 10.74 -3.51
CA PRO A 19 6.19 12.14 -3.08
C PRO A 19 6.57 12.36 -1.61
N TRP A 20 6.36 11.35 -0.77
CA TRP A 20 6.74 11.35 0.63
C TRP A 20 7.66 10.15 0.94
N PRO A 21 8.61 10.31 1.88
CA PRO A 21 9.50 9.22 2.30
C PRO A 21 8.76 8.11 3.05
N LEU A 22 7.55 8.40 3.55
CA LEU A 22 6.65 7.48 4.18
C LEU A 22 5.23 7.78 3.70
N SER A 23 4.55 6.78 3.17
CA SER A 23 3.18 6.90 2.66
C SER A 23 2.40 5.64 2.93
N THR A 24 1.09 5.79 3.03
CA THR A 24 0.17 4.66 3.11
C THR A 24 -0.74 4.67 1.89
N GLU A 25 -0.99 3.50 1.32
CA GLU A 25 -1.89 3.27 0.20
C GLU A 25 -3.02 2.34 0.62
N HIS A 26 -4.24 2.73 0.31
CA HIS A 26 -5.47 1.97 0.51
C HIS A 26 -6.03 1.59 -0.85
N GLU A 27 -6.25 0.30 -1.06
CA GLU A 27 -6.90 -0.24 -2.26
C GLU A 27 -8.25 -0.84 -1.81
N TYR A 28 -9.32 -0.15 -2.19
CA TYR A 28 -10.69 -0.49 -1.85
C TYR A 28 -11.20 -1.64 -2.72
N ALA A 29 -12.28 -2.30 -2.28
CA ALA A 29 -12.86 -3.46 -2.97
C ALA A 29 -13.38 -3.14 -4.40
N ASP A 30 -13.65 -1.87 -4.69
CA ASP A 30 -14.03 -1.37 -6.01
C ASP A 30 -12.84 -1.07 -6.93
N GLY A 31 -11.60 -1.28 -6.44
CA GLY A 31 -10.35 -1.03 -7.16
C GLY A 31 -9.90 0.43 -7.12
N VAL A 32 -10.56 1.31 -6.35
CA VAL A 32 -10.07 2.67 -6.12
C VAL A 32 -8.82 2.61 -5.24
N GLU A 33 -7.78 3.36 -5.62
CA GLU A 33 -6.55 3.50 -4.84
C GLU A 33 -6.47 4.90 -4.24
N ARG A 34 -6.21 4.99 -2.92
CA ARG A 34 -5.96 6.26 -2.23
C ARG A 34 -4.61 6.23 -1.52
N ARG A 35 -3.78 7.24 -1.79
CA ARG A 35 -2.48 7.40 -1.14
C ARG A 35 -2.48 8.60 -0.19
N ILE A 36 -1.99 8.39 1.03
CA ILE A 36 -1.86 9.42 2.06
C ILE A 36 -0.40 9.51 2.55
N ALA A 37 -0.01 10.69 3.02
CA ALA A 37 1.29 10.90 3.64
C ALA A 37 1.33 10.28 5.05
N GLY A 38 2.47 9.71 5.44
CA GLY A 38 2.66 9.09 6.76
C GLY A 38 2.27 7.61 6.82
N ALA A 39 2.44 7.02 8.00
CA ALA A 39 2.10 5.62 8.27
C ALA A 39 0.76 5.52 9.00
N ALA A 40 -0.22 4.88 8.36
CA ALA A 40 -1.33 4.25 9.06
C ALA A 40 -1.06 2.74 9.04
N TRP A 41 -1.00 2.09 10.19
CA TRP A 41 -0.69 0.65 10.23
C TRP A 41 -1.93 -0.18 9.89
N PRO A 42 -1.79 -1.26 9.10
CA PRO A 42 -2.88 -2.18 8.85
C PRO A 42 -3.29 -2.90 10.13
N HIS A 43 -4.57 -3.27 10.24
CA HIS A 43 -5.07 -4.02 11.37
C HIS A 43 -4.54 -5.47 11.38
N ALA A 44 -4.52 -6.12 10.22
CA ALA A 44 -3.98 -7.46 10.05
C ALA A 44 -2.75 -7.43 9.12
N PHE A 45 -1.58 -7.69 9.69
CA PHE A 45 -0.34 -7.82 8.91
C PHE A 45 -0.37 -9.07 8.03
N SER A 46 0.05 -8.95 6.77
CA SER A 46 0.17 -10.07 5.83
C SER A 46 1.64 -10.41 5.55
N HIS A 47 2.40 -9.47 4.99
CA HIS A 47 3.81 -9.68 4.65
C HIS A 47 4.56 -8.38 4.41
N LEU A 48 5.89 -8.45 4.48
CA LEU A 48 6.78 -7.40 4.00
C LEU A 48 7.05 -7.58 2.50
N TYR A 49 7.29 -6.49 1.80
CA TYR A 49 7.74 -6.50 0.42
C TYR A 49 8.79 -5.42 0.16
N LEU A 50 9.66 -5.68 -0.81
CA LEU A 50 10.61 -4.72 -1.36
C LEU A 50 10.20 -4.41 -2.80
N ARG A 51 9.96 -3.14 -3.11
CA ARG A 51 9.60 -2.69 -4.45
C ARG A 51 10.71 -1.80 -5.01
N CYS A 52 11.23 -2.19 -6.17
CA CYS A 52 12.26 -1.47 -6.90
C CYS A 52 11.72 -1.12 -8.29
N TRP A 53 11.52 0.17 -8.56
CA TRP A 53 11.26 0.68 -9.90
C TRP A 53 12.56 1.24 -10.45
N VAL A 54 13.07 0.67 -11.53
CA VAL A 54 14.24 1.21 -12.24
C VAL A 54 13.91 1.29 -13.73
N GLY A 55 13.90 2.51 -14.25
CA GLY A 55 13.56 2.81 -15.62
C GLY A 55 12.14 2.38 -15.97
N TYR A 56 12.00 1.43 -16.91
CA TYR A 56 10.71 0.92 -17.38
C TYR A 56 10.31 -0.41 -16.72
N ALA A 57 11.02 -0.84 -15.69
CA ALA A 57 10.72 -2.08 -14.98
C ALA A 57 10.41 -1.81 -13.50
N VAL A 58 9.44 -2.55 -12.98
CA VAL A 58 9.12 -2.63 -11.56
C VAL A 58 9.33 -4.07 -11.11
N LEU A 59 10.10 -4.22 -10.05
CA LEU A 59 10.35 -5.47 -9.36
C LEU A 59 9.69 -5.38 -7.98
N VAL A 60 8.96 -6.41 -7.60
CA VAL A 60 8.39 -6.57 -6.25
C VAL A 60 8.86 -7.92 -5.73
N LEU A 61 9.60 -7.89 -4.63
CA LEU A 61 10.04 -9.08 -3.91
C LEU A 61 9.23 -9.19 -2.63
N ASN A 62 8.59 -10.32 -2.39
CA ASN A 62 7.93 -10.63 -1.13
C ASN A 62 8.14 -12.11 -0.78
N ARG A 63 7.45 -12.60 0.26
CA ARG A 63 7.50 -14.00 0.67
C ARG A 63 7.04 -15.01 -0.39
N HIS A 64 6.30 -14.56 -1.40
CA HIS A 64 5.79 -15.38 -2.51
C HIS A 64 6.74 -15.39 -3.72
N GLY A 65 7.85 -14.64 -3.65
CA GLY A 65 8.89 -14.63 -4.66
C GLY A 65 9.08 -13.26 -5.30
N LEU A 66 9.77 -13.25 -6.44
CA LEU A 66 10.06 -12.06 -7.22
C LEU A 66 9.03 -11.92 -8.34
N HIS A 67 8.42 -10.75 -8.46
CA HIS A 67 7.49 -10.38 -9.52
C HIS A 67 8.05 -9.19 -10.29
N ALA A 68 8.04 -9.30 -11.61
CA ALA A 68 8.54 -8.26 -12.50
C ALA A 68 7.42 -7.77 -13.43
N GLN A 69 7.32 -6.46 -13.62
CA GLN A 69 6.34 -5.84 -14.50
C GLN A 69 6.96 -4.70 -15.29
N ALA A 70 6.73 -4.68 -16.60
CA ALA A 70 7.08 -3.54 -17.45
C ALA A 70 6.11 -2.37 -17.21
N LYS A 71 6.62 -1.15 -17.28
CA LYS A 71 5.86 0.10 -17.16
C LYS A 71 6.10 0.96 -18.39
N ARG A 72 5.09 1.75 -18.77
CA ARG A 72 5.15 2.64 -19.94
C ARG A 72 5.97 3.91 -19.73
N ARG A 73 6.36 4.20 -18.49
CA ARG A 73 7.11 5.40 -18.12
C ARG A 73 8.39 5.03 -17.40
N TRP A 74 9.39 5.89 -17.58
CA TRP A 74 10.62 5.84 -16.83
C TRP A 74 10.41 6.42 -15.42
N ALA A 75 10.86 5.73 -14.39
CA ALA A 75 10.97 6.28 -13.04
C ALA A 75 12.06 5.54 -12.24
N PHE A 76 12.45 6.14 -11.11
CA PHE A 76 13.26 5.48 -10.10
C PHE A 76 12.52 5.50 -8.75
N LYS A 77 12.32 4.32 -8.15
CA LYS A 77 11.77 4.17 -6.80
C LYS A 77 12.40 2.98 -6.10
N LEU A 78 12.66 3.12 -4.80
CA LEU A 78 13.08 2.01 -3.95
C LEU A 78 12.30 2.10 -2.65
N LEU A 79 11.41 1.14 -2.41
CA LEU A 79 10.43 1.17 -1.35
C LEU A 79 10.47 -0.13 -0.55
N LEU A 80 10.56 -0.02 0.77
CA LEU A 80 10.27 -1.10 1.69
C LEU A 80 8.84 -0.94 2.17
N GLY A 81 8.04 -1.98 2.02
CA GLY A 81 6.61 -1.94 2.28
C GLY A 81 6.11 -3.03 3.21
N VAL A 82 5.04 -2.72 3.90
CA VAL A 82 4.24 -3.65 4.69
C VAL A 82 2.88 -3.77 4.02
N ALA A 83 2.47 -4.99 3.68
CA ALA A 83 1.15 -5.31 3.20
C ALA A 83 0.30 -5.90 4.33
N GLY A 84 -0.97 -5.52 4.37
CA GLY A 84 -1.95 -6.05 5.30
C GLY A 84 -3.37 -5.78 4.84
N HIS A 85 -4.32 -6.09 5.71
CA HIS A 85 -5.74 -5.83 5.51
C HIS A 85 -6.27 -4.92 6.61
N THR A 86 -7.19 -4.04 6.25
CA THR A 86 -7.92 -3.18 7.19
C THR A 86 -9.39 -3.17 6.83
N ASP A 87 -10.24 -3.06 7.83
CA ASP A 87 -11.69 -2.93 7.66
C ASP A 87 -12.04 -1.44 7.47
N ASP A 88 -12.85 -1.10 6.46
CA ASP A 88 -13.30 0.28 6.16
C ASP A 88 -13.81 1.01 7.42
N ALA A 89 -14.65 0.34 8.22
CA ALA A 89 -15.24 0.90 9.43
C ALA A 89 -14.21 1.34 10.49
N ALA A 90 -13.05 0.67 10.54
CA ALA A 90 -12.00 0.98 11.50
C ALA A 90 -11.16 2.21 11.09
N LEU A 91 -11.08 2.49 9.79
CA LEU A 91 -10.34 3.64 9.24
C LEU A 91 -11.18 4.92 9.35
N ASP A 92 -12.46 4.84 9.02
CA ASP A 92 -13.41 5.93 9.19
C ASP A 92 -13.53 6.35 10.66
N ALA A 93 -13.59 5.40 11.59
CA ALA A 93 -13.64 5.70 13.04
C ALA A 93 -12.40 6.45 13.55
N ARG A 94 -11.22 6.28 12.93
CA ARG A 94 -9.98 6.96 13.32
C ARG A 94 -9.89 8.40 12.80
N TRP A 95 -10.63 8.75 11.76
CA TRP A 95 -10.68 10.10 11.18
C TRP A 95 -12.01 10.85 11.44
N SER A 96 -12.95 10.24 12.18
CA SER A 96 -14.28 10.80 12.48
C SER A 96 -14.41 11.47 13.86
N THR A 97 -13.32 11.86 14.53
CA THR A 97 -13.44 12.79 15.68
C THR A 97 -13.63 14.23 15.19
N PRO A 98 -14.57 14.99 15.77
CA PRO A 98 -14.95 16.34 15.34
C PRO A 98 -13.82 17.38 15.46
#